data_AF-A0A937V432-F1
#
_entry.id   AF-A0A937V432-F1
#
_cell.length_a   1.000
_cell.length_b   1.000
_cell.length_c   1.000
_cell.angle_alpha   90.00
_cell.angle_beta   90.00
_cell.angle_gamma   90.00
#
_symmetry.space_group_name_H-M   'P 1'
#
loop_
_entity.id
_entity.type
_entity.pdbx_description
1 polymer ?
#
loop_
_entity_poly.entity_id
_entity_poly.type
_entity_poly.pdbx_seq_one_letter_code
_entity_poly.pdbx_strand_id
1 'polypeptide(L)'
;MKTLRKKELKEILIKNWMTHDAMWFYHCLQECGIERTNKINKAAVRAMGKIEIKRIQKAAGIDKVETSEDLKLLIEVAWGTIKGDFMKQTYSFPSENVLRGEMKSCFAYEGIKRIGAIDHYQCGIFDRIEGWLDSLGIKYSVTPQVAGCMMHTEGRCFRDYRFYF
;
A
#
# COMPACT_ATOMS: atom_id res chain seq x y z
N MET A 1 3.58 -12.58 -33.58
CA MET A 1 3.80 -12.04 -32.20
C MET A 1 2.46 -11.91 -31.51
N LYS A 2 2.31 -12.39 -30.27
CA LYS A 2 1.06 -12.26 -29.50
C LYS A 2 1.08 -10.95 -28.71
N THR A 3 0.04 -10.11 -28.86
CA THR A 3 -0.17 -8.92 -28.03
C THR A 3 -0.90 -9.31 -26.75
N LEU A 4 -0.46 -8.80 -25.60
CA LEU A 4 -1.07 -9.08 -24.29
C LEU A 4 -2.42 -8.34 -24.16
N ARG A 5 -3.42 -9.00 -23.57
CA ARG A 5 -4.67 -8.31 -23.19
C ARG A 5 -4.41 -7.35 -22.03
N LYS A 6 -5.24 -6.31 -21.89
CA LYS A 6 -5.10 -5.28 -20.83
C LYS A 6 -4.87 -5.89 -19.43
N LYS A 7 -5.63 -6.93 -19.08
CA LYS A 7 -5.48 -7.63 -17.79
C LYS A 7 -4.13 -8.33 -17.64
N GLU A 8 -3.67 -9.04 -18.67
CA GLU A 8 -2.37 -9.75 -18.68
C GLU A 8 -1.21 -8.75 -18.60
N LEU A 9 -1.29 -7.66 -19.36
CA LEU A 9 -0.32 -6.57 -19.32
C LEU A 9 -0.23 -5.96 -17.92
N LYS A 10 -1.38 -5.59 -17.33
CA LYS A 10 -1.44 -5.03 -15.98
C LYS A 10 -0.81 -5.97 -14.95
N GLU A 11 -1.14 -7.26 -15.02
CA GLU A 11 -0.64 -8.26 -14.08
C GLU A 11 0.89 -8.39 -14.14
N ILE A 12 1.48 -8.40 -15.34
CA ILE A 12 2.95 -8.45 -15.51
C ILE A 12 3.60 -7.16 -15.02
N LEU A 13 3.04 -5.99 -15.35
CA LEU A 13 3.59 -4.71 -14.91
C LEU A 13 3.60 -4.59 -13.38
N ILE A 14 2.54 -5.01 -12.70
CA ILE A 14 2.47 -4.97 -11.24
C ILE A 14 3.46 -5.97 -10.62
N LYS A 15 3.60 -7.18 -11.18
CA LYS A 15 4.61 -8.14 -10.70
C LYS A 15 6.01 -7.59 -10.85
N ASN A 16 6.35 -7.02 -12.00
CA ASN A 16 7.66 -6.41 -12.23
C ASN A 16 7.93 -5.26 -11.26
N TRP A 17 6.92 -4.41 -10.99
CA TRP A 17 7.05 -3.36 -10.00
C TRP A 17 7.28 -3.91 -8.59
N MET A 18 6.49 -4.88 -8.13
CA MET A 18 6.69 -5.47 -6.80
C MET A 18 8.04 -6.20 -6.68
N THR A 19 8.52 -6.85 -7.74
CA THR A 19 9.86 -7.43 -7.77
C THR A 19 10.94 -6.36 -7.67
N HIS A 20 10.81 -5.27 -8.42
CA HIS A 20 11.76 -4.15 -8.32
C HIS A 20 11.78 -3.60 -6.89
N ASP A 21 10.62 -3.38 -6.27
CA ASP A 21 10.50 -2.88 -4.89
C ASP A 21 11.18 -3.83 -3.89
N ALA A 22 10.97 -5.14 -4.04
CA ALA A 22 11.61 -6.16 -3.21
C ALA A 22 13.14 -6.21 -3.41
N MET A 23 13.63 -6.13 -4.64
CA MET A 23 15.07 -6.12 -4.92
C MET A 23 15.74 -4.85 -4.42
N TRP A 24 15.08 -3.70 -4.58
CA TRP A 24 15.56 -2.43 -4.04
C TRP A 24 15.66 -2.50 -2.49
N PHE A 25 14.63 -3.00 -1.82
CA PHE A 25 14.68 -3.22 -0.36
C PHE A 25 15.84 -4.14 0.03
N TYR A 26 15.99 -5.28 -0.67
CA TYR A 26 17.05 -6.25 -0.41
C TYR A 26 18.44 -5.63 -0.56
N HIS A 27 18.70 -4.89 -1.64
CA HIS A 27 19.99 -4.25 -1.84
C HIS A 27 20.25 -3.13 -0.83
N CYS A 28 19.23 -2.36 -0.44
CA CYS A 28 19.37 -1.43 0.68
C CYS A 28 19.70 -2.15 2.00
N LEU A 29 19.10 -3.31 2.26
CA LEU A 29 19.40 -4.11 3.44
C LEU A 29 20.86 -4.54 3.46
N GLN A 30 21.39 -5.04 2.33
CA GLN A 30 22.80 -5.44 2.22
C GLN A 30 23.75 -4.25 2.39
N GLU A 31 23.41 -3.09 1.82
CA GLU A 31 24.30 -1.92 1.79
C GLU A 31 24.32 -1.15 3.12
N CYS A 32 23.16 -0.96 3.75
CA CYS A 32 23.05 -0.01 4.86
C CYS A 32 22.37 -0.56 6.12
N GLY A 33 22.00 -1.84 6.14
CA GLY A 33 21.39 -2.50 7.28
C GLY A 33 19.91 -2.14 7.51
N ILE A 34 19.20 -3.01 8.25
CA ILE A 34 17.74 -3.01 8.32
C ILE A 34 17.13 -1.72 8.87
N GLU A 35 17.77 -1.06 9.83
CA GLU A 35 17.26 0.19 10.41
C GLU A 35 17.18 1.31 9.37
N ARG A 36 18.26 1.50 8.60
CA ARG A 36 18.30 2.49 7.53
C ARG A 36 17.40 2.08 6.37
N THR A 37 17.38 0.80 6.01
CA THR A 37 16.48 0.28 4.99
C THR A 37 15.01 0.57 5.32
N ASN A 38 14.56 0.29 6.55
CA ASN A 38 13.20 0.60 6.98
C ASN A 38 12.88 2.10 6.85
N LYS A 39 13.80 2.96 7.33
CA LYS A 39 13.64 4.42 7.23
C LYS A 39 13.49 4.88 5.78
N ILE A 40 14.37 4.42 4.89
CA ILE A 40 14.35 4.80 3.47
C ILE A 40 13.08 4.23 2.81
N ASN A 41 12.75 2.96 3.05
CA ASN A 41 11.58 2.30 2.47
C ASN A 41 10.28 3.03 2.81
N LYS A 42 10.05 3.33 4.10
CA LYS A 42 8.85 4.05 4.55
C LYS A 42 8.77 5.45 3.94
N ALA A 43 9.88 6.17 3.89
CA ALA A 43 9.92 7.51 3.28
C ALA A 43 9.65 7.46 1.77
N ALA A 44 10.30 6.55 1.06
CA ALA A 44 10.16 6.37 -0.39
C ALA A 44 8.73 5.98 -0.76
N VAL A 45 8.15 4.99 -0.09
CA VAL A 45 6.80 4.52 -0.40
C VAL A 45 5.72 5.55 -0.04
N ARG A 46 5.89 6.31 1.06
CA ARG A 46 4.98 7.43 1.40
C ARG A 46 5.04 8.53 0.35
N ALA A 47 6.24 8.94 -0.05
CA ALA A 47 6.45 9.96 -1.07
C ALA A 47 5.89 9.53 -2.43
N MET A 48 6.12 8.27 -2.82
CA MET A 48 5.53 7.69 -4.02
C MET A 48 4.00 7.67 -3.92
N GLY A 49 3.43 7.26 -2.78
CA GLY A 49 1.99 7.29 -2.54
C GLY A 49 1.38 8.67 -2.79
N LYS A 50 2.00 9.73 -2.27
CA LYS A 50 1.55 11.12 -2.48
C LYS A 50 1.42 11.49 -3.96
N ILE A 51 2.33 10.99 -4.80
CA ILE A 51 2.36 11.23 -6.24
C ILE A 51 1.37 10.30 -6.97
N GLU A 52 1.33 9.03 -6.57
CA GLU A 52 0.47 8.00 -7.15
C GLU A 52 -1.00 8.40 -7.09
N ILE A 53 -1.50 8.78 -5.91
CA ILE A 53 -2.92 9.08 -5.77
C ILE A 53 -3.35 10.25 -6.64
N LYS A 54 -2.48 11.26 -6.82
CA LYS A 54 -2.74 12.42 -7.68
C LYS A 54 -2.79 12.03 -9.16
N ARG A 55 -1.94 11.10 -9.59
CA ARG A 55 -1.98 10.54 -10.95
C ARG A 55 -3.27 9.76 -11.19
N ILE A 56 -3.70 8.96 -10.21
CA ILE A 56 -4.93 8.18 -10.28
C ILE A 56 -6.15 9.09 -10.28
N GLN A 57 -6.18 10.07 -9.38
CA GLN A 57 -7.23 11.09 -9.29
C GLN A 57 -7.41 11.82 -10.63
N LYS A 58 -6.31 12.28 -11.23
CA LYS A 58 -6.33 12.91 -12.56
C LYS A 58 -6.84 11.95 -13.65
N ALA A 59 -6.40 10.70 -13.64
CA ALA A 59 -6.85 9.69 -14.61
C ALA A 59 -8.33 9.31 -14.44
N ALA A 60 -8.86 9.43 -13.23
CA ALA A 60 -10.27 9.18 -12.90
C ALA A 60 -11.18 10.37 -13.24
N GLY A 61 -10.63 11.54 -13.57
CA GLY A 61 -11.41 12.76 -13.79
C GLY A 61 -12.04 13.33 -12.51
N ILE A 62 -11.43 13.07 -11.35
CA ILE A 62 -11.89 13.56 -10.04
C ILE A 62 -11.13 14.84 -9.71
N ASP A 63 -11.79 15.99 -9.73
CA ASP A 63 -11.12 17.28 -9.49
C ASP A 63 -10.70 17.46 -8.02
N LYS A 64 -11.58 17.10 -7.08
CA LYS A 64 -11.36 17.19 -5.64
C LYS A 64 -12.01 16.04 -4.89
N VAL A 65 -11.58 15.83 -3.65
CA VAL A 65 -12.14 14.86 -2.72
C VAL A 65 -12.64 15.65 -1.52
N GLU A 66 -13.95 15.89 -1.45
CA GLU A 66 -14.58 16.74 -0.40
C GLU A 66 -15.51 15.95 0.51
N THR A 67 -15.89 14.74 0.09
CA THR A 67 -16.80 13.85 0.82
C THR A 67 -16.23 12.45 1.01
N SER A 68 -16.86 11.69 1.90
CA SER A 68 -16.54 10.29 2.15
C SER A 68 -16.76 9.42 0.90
N GLU A 69 -17.77 9.76 0.12
CA GLU A 69 -18.16 9.13 -1.13
C GLU A 69 -17.11 9.38 -2.23
N ASP A 70 -16.59 10.61 -2.35
CA ASP A 70 -15.52 10.93 -3.29
C ASP A 70 -14.26 10.11 -2.97
N LEU A 71 -13.91 10.03 -1.69
CA LEU A 71 -12.74 9.27 -1.24
C LEU A 71 -12.93 7.78 -1.50
N LYS A 72 -14.12 7.24 -1.23
CA LYS A 72 -14.45 5.84 -1.52
C LYS A 72 -14.30 5.53 -3.01
N LEU A 73 -14.87 6.37 -3.88
CA LEU A 73 -14.76 6.20 -5.33
C LEU A 73 -13.28 6.21 -5.77
N LEU A 74 -12.50 7.18 -5.29
CA LEU A 74 -11.08 7.28 -5.64
C LEU A 74 -10.28 6.07 -5.14
N ILE A 75 -10.55 5.56 -3.94
CA ILE A 75 -9.93 4.33 -3.41
C ILE A 75 -10.28 3.12 -4.26
N GLU A 76 -11.53 2.99 -4.70
CA GLU A 76 -11.95 1.90 -5.59
C GLU A 76 -11.21 1.95 -6.93
N VAL A 77 -11.08 3.12 -7.53
CA VAL A 77 -10.28 3.31 -8.76
C VAL A 77 -8.80 3.02 -8.52
N ALA A 78 -8.25 3.48 -7.40
CA ALA A 78 -6.85 3.24 -7.04
C ALA A 78 -6.57 1.75 -6.90
N TRP A 79 -7.37 1.02 -6.13
CA TRP A 79 -7.24 -0.44 -6.01
C TRP A 79 -7.46 -1.16 -7.34
N GLY A 80 -8.46 -0.74 -8.12
CA GLY A 80 -8.70 -1.22 -9.47
C GLY A 80 -7.52 -1.00 -10.42
N THR A 81 -6.59 -0.09 -10.10
CA THR A 81 -5.43 0.26 -10.93
C THR A 81 -4.16 -0.43 -10.48
N ILE A 82 -3.88 -0.47 -9.17
CA ILE A 82 -2.55 -0.85 -8.65
C ILE A 82 -2.50 -2.27 -8.08
N LYS A 83 -3.65 -2.90 -7.86
CA LYS A 83 -3.74 -4.25 -7.32
C LYS A 83 -3.67 -5.29 -8.44
N GLY A 84 -2.74 -6.24 -8.30
CA GLY A 84 -2.67 -7.45 -9.13
C GLY A 84 -3.49 -8.60 -8.53
N ASP A 85 -3.87 -9.58 -9.35
CA ASP A 85 -4.71 -10.71 -8.90
C ASP A 85 -4.00 -11.60 -7.85
N PHE A 86 -2.67 -11.61 -7.88
CA PHE A 86 -1.83 -12.28 -6.87
C PHE A 86 -1.88 -11.61 -5.49
N MET A 87 -2.26 -10.34 -5.42
CA MET A 87 -2.33 -9.59 -4.18
C MET A 87 -3.65 -9.89 -3.46
N LYS A 88 -3.58 -10.52 -2.28
CA LYS A 88 -4.75 -11.02 -1.55
C LYS A 88 -5.25 -10.07 -0.45
N GLN A 89 -4.91 -8.78 -0.51
CA GLN A 89 -5.51 -7.81 0.41
C GLN A 89 -6.95 -7.51 0.03
N THR A 90 -7.77 -7.26 1.03
CA THR A 90 -9.16 -6.84 0.90
C THR A 90 -9.37 -5.53 1.63
N TYR A 91 -10.43 -4.81 1.26
CA TYR A 91 -10.86 -3.64 2.00
C TYR A 91 -12.38 -3.60 2.03
N SER A 92 -12.92 -2.86 3.01
CA SER A 92 -14.35 -2.64 3.18
C SER A 92 -14.61 -1.26 3.80
N PHE A 93 -15.86 -0.83 3.75
CA PHE A 93 -16.35 0.36 4.44
C PHE A 93 -17.39 -0.07 5.47
N PRO A 94 -16.98 -0.51 6.67
CA PRO A 94 -17.88 -1.11 7.66
C PRO A 94 -18.89 -0.11 8.24
N SER A 95 -18.62 1.19 8.14
CA SER A 95 -19.52 2.28 8.50
C SER A 95 -19.11 3.57 7.79
N GLU A 96 -19.95 4.61 7.91
CA GLU A 96 -19.64 5.94 7.39
C GLU A 96 -18.28 6.43 7.88
N ASN A 97 -17.49 7.00 6.96
CA ASN A 97 -16.15 7.52 7.24
C ASN A 97 -15.14 6.49 7.78
N VAL A 98 -15.37 5.19 7.62
CA VAL A 98 -14.41 4.16 8.02
C VAL A 98 -13.98 3.33 6.82
N LEU A 99 -12.68 3.30 6.54
CA LEU A 99 -12.04 2.33 5.66
C LEU A 99 -11.34 1.27 6.49
N ARG A 100 -11.69 0.01 6.28
CA ARG A 100 -10.94 -1.12 6.83
C ARG A 100 -10.14 -1.80 5.72
N GLY A 101 -8.82 -1.90 5.89
CA GLY A 101 -7.95 -2.77 5.10
C GLY A 101 -7.64 -4.03 5.88
N GLU A 102 -7.72 -5.20 5.23
CA GLU A 102 -7.42 -6.50 5.82
C GLU A 102 -6.53 -7.34 4.90
N MET A 103 -5.66 -8.13 5.52
CA MET A 103 -4.73 -8.98 4.81
C MET A 103 -4.66 -10.35 5.50
N LYS A 104 -5.22 -11.36 4.83
CA LYS A 104 -5.14 -12.77 5.25
C LYS A 104 -3.82 -13.42 4.85
N SER A 105 -3.21 -12.93 3.78
CA SER A 105 -1.84 -13.28 3.36
C SER A 105 -1.16 -12.07 2.76
N CYS A 106 0.14 -11.91 3.05
CA CYS A 106 0.89 -10.70 2.73
C CYS A 106 2.16 -11.04 1.97
N PHE A 107 2.26 -10.59 0.72
CA PHE A 107 3.45 -10.82 -0.10
C PHE A 107 4.72 -10.19 0.51
N ALA A 108 4.59 -9.02 1.16
CA ALA A 108 5.71 -8.34 1.80
C ALA A 108 6.22 -9.13 3.02
N TYR A 109 5.31 -9.63 3.88
CA TYR A 109 5.68 -10.51 4.99
C TYR A 109 6.42 -11.76 4.50
N GLU A 110 5.88 -12.45 3.50
CA GLU A 110 6.51 -13.65 2.94
C GLU A 110 7.88 -13.34 2.32
N GLY A 111 8.01 -12.23 1.61
CA GLY A 111 9.27 -11.79 1.01
C GLY A 111 10.34 -11.46 2.06
N ILE A 112 9.98 -10.66 3.05
CA ILE A 112 10.88 -10.24 4.13
C ILE A 112 11.30 -11.44 4.99
N LYS A 113 10.38 -12.36 5.29
CA LYS A 113 10.68 -13.60 6.00
C LYS A 113 11.71 -14.45 5.26
N ARG A 114 11.59 -14.58 3.94
CA ARG A 114 12.54 -15.35 3.10
C ARG A 114 13.95 -14.78 3.09
N ILE A 115 14.10 -13.46 3.23
CA ILE A 115 15.42 -12.81 3.29
C ILE A 115 15.96 -12.70 4.73
N GLY A 116 15.29 -13.30 5.72
CA GLY A 116 15.77 -13.36 7.10
C GLY A 116 15.69 -12.04 7.88
N ALA A 117 14.87 -11.08 7.46
CA ALA A 117 14.83 -9.74 8.05
C ALA A 117 13.55 -9.43 8.85
N ILE A 118 12.71 -10.43 9.12
CA ILE A 118 11.34 -10.21 9.61
C ILE A 118 11.26 -9.62 11.02
N ASP A 119 12.17 -10.03 11.91
CA ASP A 119 12.14 -9.62 13.32
C ASP A 119 12.37 -8.11 13.51
N HIS A 120 13.00 -7.46 12.53
CA HIS A 120 13.32 -6.03 12.57
C HIS A 120 12.60 -5.23 11.46
N TYR A 121 11.81 -5.87 10.62
CA TYR A 121 11.14 -5.21 9.51
C TYR A 121 10.00 -4.31 9.98
N GLN A 122 9.91 -3.11 9.40
CA GLN A 122 8.79 -2.18 9.58
C GLN A 122 7.96 -2.07 8.30
N CYS A 123 6.66 -2.34 8.40
CA CYS A 123 5.76 -2.34 7.25
C CYS A 123 5.62 -0.96 6.59
N GLY A 124 5.96 -0.85 5.30
CA GLY A 124 5.77 0.36 4.50
C GLY A 124 4.43 0.41 3.73
N ILE A 125 3.63 -0.67 3.71
CA ILE A 125 2.37 -0.70 2.94
C ILE A 125 1.41 0.40 3.42
N PHE A 126 1.33 0.61 4.74
CA PHE A 126 0.44 1.61 5.31
C PHE A 126 0.96 3.04 5.10
N ASP A 127 2.28 3.25 5.10
CA ASP A 127 2.88 4.52 4.71
C ASP A 127 2.47 4.97 3.29
N ARG A 128 2.28 4.02 2.36
CA ARG A 128 1.74 4.32 1.03
C ARG A 128 0.33 4.92 1.09
N ILE A 129 -0.56 4.26 1.83
CA ILE A 129 -1.97 4.66 1.97
C ILE A 129 -2.09 5.98 2.71
N GLU A 130 -1.34 6.15 3.79
CA GLU A 130 -1.26 7.41 4.51
C GLU A 130 -0.69 8.53 3.65
N GLY A 131 0.29 8.23 2.79
CA GLY A 131 0.77 9.15 1.76
C GLY A 131 -0.34 9.61 0.79
N TRP A 132 -1.29 8.74 0.45
CA TRP A 132 -2.46 9.14 -0.34
C TRP A 132 -3.30 10.17 0.41
N LEU A 133 -3.70 9.83 1.63
CA LEU A 133 -4.58 10.64 2.47
C LEU A 133 -3.98 12.03 2.75
N ASP A 134 -2.68 12.07 3.10
CA ASP A 134 -1.94 13.31 3.31
C ASP A 134 -1.95 14.20 2.06
N SER A 135 -1.75 13.62 0.87
CA SER A 135 -1.66 14.37 -0.40
C SER A 135 -3.00 14.95 -0.83
N LEU A 136 -4.08 14.28 -0.42
CA LEU A 136 -5.46 14.70 -0.63
C LEU A 136 -5.95 15.68 0.44
N GLY A 137 -5.18 15.91 1.52
CA GLY A 137 -5.58 16.78 2.62
C GLY A 137 -6.65 16.18 3.55
N ILE A 138 -6.86 14.87 3.49
CA ILE A 138 -7.86 14.19 4.31
C ILE A 138 -7.34 14.05 5.74
N LYS A 139 -8.13 14.50 6.71
CA LYS A 139 -7.86 14.25 8.13
C LYS A 139 -8.32 12.84 8.49
N TYR A 140 -7.47 12.08 9.20
CA TYR A 140 -7.79 10.73 9.62
C TYR A 140 -7.18 10.37 10.97
N SER A 141 -7.77 9.38 11.63
CA SER A 141 -7.14 8.60 12.69
C SER A 141 -7.03 7.16 12.23
N VAL A 142 -6.08 6.41 12.81
CA VAL A 142 -5.82 5.04 12.39
C VAL A 142 -5.60 4.11 13.59
N THR A 143 -6.20 2.92 13.52
CA THR A 143 -6.13 1.90 14.58
C THR A 143 -6.00 0.51 13.95
N PRO A 144 -5.15 -0.39 14.47
CA PRO A 144 -4.17 -0.15 15.52
C PRO A 144 -3.00 0.71 15.04
N GLN A 145 -2.34 1.37 15.99
CA GLN A 145 -1.00 1.91 15.76
C GLN A 145 -0.03 0.73 15.73
N VAL A 146 0.71 0.58 14.63
CA VAL A 146 1.53 -0.61 14.37
C VAL A 146 2.95 -0.16 14.12
N ALA A 147 3.87 -0.71 14.91
CA ALA A 147 5.27 -0.80 14.55
C ALA A 147 5.56 -2.25 14.15
N GLY A 148 6.33 -2.45 13.09
CA GLY A 148 6.72 -3.80 12.65
C GLY A 148 5.73 -4.45 11.68
N CYS A 149 5.57 -5.77 11.78
CA CYS A 149 4.73 -6.59 10.91
C CYS A 149 3.68 -7.38 11.71
N MET A 150 2.41 -6.99 11.65
CA MET A 150 1.34 -7.71 12.37
C MET A 150 1.16 -9.15 11.87
N MET A 151 1.43 -9.44 10.60
CA MET A 151 1.39 -10.82 10.11
C MET A 151 2.38 -11.72 10.85
N HIS A 152 3.54 -11.17 11.24
CA HIS A 152 4.54 -11.90 12.00
C HIS A 152 4.15 -12.08 13.46
N THR A 153 3.64 -11.02 14.10
CA THR A 153 3.36 -11.02 15.55
C THR A 153 1.99 -11.59 15.92
N GLU A 154 0.99 -11.46 15.04
CA GLU A 154 -0.41 -11.81 15.32
C GLU A 154 -0.99 -12.83 14.32
N GLY A 155 -0.28 -13.16 13.23
CA GLY A 155 -0.78 -14.04 12.17
C GLY A 155 -1.90 -13.42 11.30
N ARG A 156 -2.26 -12.16 11.57
CA ARG A 156 -3.26 -11.37 10.82
C ARG A 156 -2.81 -9.92 10.74
N CYS A 157 -3.27 -9.18 9.73
CA CYS A 157 -2.95 -7.77 9.60
C CYS A 157 -4.17 -6.98 9.12
N PHE A 158 -4.49 -5.90 9.82
CA PHE A 158 -5.60 -5.02 9.48
C PHE A 158 -5.31 -3.59 9.94
N ARG A 159 -5.99 -2.63 9.31
CA ARG A 159 -5.97 -1.21 9.68
C ARG A 159 -7.33 -0.58 9.42
N ASP A 160 -7.83 0.14 10.42
CA ASP A 160 -9.01 0.98 10.32
C ASP A 160 -8.59 2.43 10.24
N TYR A 161 -8.98 3.08 9.16
CA TYR A 161 -8.86 4.52 8.98
C TYR A 161 -10.23 5.14 9.22
N ARG A 162 -10.32 6.05 10.18
CA ARG A 162 -11.50 6.90 10.38
C ARG A 162 -11.22 8.28 9.81
N PHE A 163 -12.05 8.73 8.90
CA PHE A 163 -11.93 10.02 8.23
C PHE A 163 -12.75 11.11 8.94
N TYR A 164 -12.32 12.35 8.79
CA TYR A 164 -13.01 13.52 9.32
C TYR A 164 -13.22 14.52 8.17
N PHE A 165 -14.36 14.38 7.51
CA PHE A 165 -14.90 15.31 6.52
C PHE A 165 -15.74 16.39 7.20
#